data_AF-A0A3L7RMR6-F1
#
_entry.id   AF-A0A3L7RMR6-F1
#
_cell.length_a   1.000
_cell.length_b   1.000
_cell.length_c   1.000
_cell.angle_alpha   90.00
_cell.angle_beta   90.00
_cell.angle_gamma   90.00
#
_symmetry.space_group_name_H-M   'P 1'
#
loop_
_entity.id
_entity.type
_entity.pdbx_description
1 polymer ?
#
loop_
_entity_poly.entity_id
_entity_poly.type
_entity_poly.pdbx_seq_one_letter_code
_entity_poly.pdbx_strand_id
1 'polypeptide(L)'
;MRFVAAILLVHASLLLDWAKACPQDEPSATTDKRVEAIEKVHEDYQEYLKQKQTLVESFQTLQTSLQQTEAEWNRIQNEGVIKQFAAIQSSLNSLQISNSIGSIGSAPGGNNSPNDFAMRQQLQQQLMANRMMENMNTFMRSQELQQLGVEAQRAIQARFATMQKVMKVEEDYRKWQLGGNRFFEKYWNFTDPQKAFSEQEIQTVLQALDTDGKDNPPAQLAQALLLTRKGDYSQAKPLLDPIIESPSPLQSIALMCKALVLDGMDKDRDSKLAMQNSIKIDRANPYCRWLRARLACKQDQLNIAETEWKALTTLPTMQQDAKRALALLYAQRVSKTPSNAGRAVALAQEAHQDETPATWFSHYVLAVALHSAKKKDEAIEQVQAAKELASEDLQMRCDALRQAIDNQTPFVADL
;
A
#
# COMPACT_ATOMS: atom_id res chain seq x y z
N MET A 1 9.47 64.47 21.15
CA MET A 1 8.78 63.34 20.48
C MET A 1 8.66 62.23 21.54
N ARG A 2 7.61 62.04 22.36
CA ARG A 2 6.14 62.15 22.24
C ARG A 2 5.56 61.31 21.10
N PHE A 3 4.73 60.33 21.51
CA PHE A 3 3.93 59.34 20.73
C PHE A 3 4.80 58.23 20.11
N VAL A 4 4.65 56.92 20.38
CA VAL A 4 3.45 56.10 20.58
C VAL A 4 3.81 54.91 21.49
N ALA A 5 3.20 54.83 22.67
CA ALA A 5 3.26 53.67 23.55
C ALA A 5 1.88 53.53 24.21
N ALA A 6 0.93 52.87 23.52
CA ALA A 6 -0.36 52.42 24.08
C ALA A 6 -1.24 51.67 23.05
N ILE A 7 -0.73 50.70 22.28
CA ILE A 7 -1.59 49.76 21.51
C ILE A 7 -0.96 48.35 21.47
N LEU A 8 -0.59 47.80 22.63
CA LEU A 8 -0.13 46.40 22.72
C LEU A 8 -0.71 45.62 23.91
N LEU A 9 -1.74 46.13 24.58
CA LEU A 9 -2.29 45.53 25.81
C LEU A 9 -3.80 45.30 25.80
N VAL A 10 -4.45 45.28 24.63
CA VAL A 10 -5.91 45.01 24.52
C VAL A 10 -6.25 43.86 23.55
N HIS A 11 -5.29 43.27 22.82
CA HIS A 11 -5.55 42.14 21.91
C HIS A 11 -5.11 40.77 22.43
N ALA A 12 -4.50 40.68 23.62
CA ALA A 12 -4.12 39.41 24.23
C ALA A 12 -5.22 38.80 25.13
N SER A 13 -6.24 39.59 25.50
CA SER A 13 -7.28 39.18 26.47
C SER A 13 -8.57 38.66 25.81
N LEU A 14 -8.69 38.73 24.49
CA LEU A 14 -9.88 38.30 23.72
C LEU A 14 -9.67 37.00 22.93
N LEU A 15 -8.45 36.45 22.92
CA LEU A 15 -8.13 35.15 22.30
C LEU A 15 -7.99 34.01 23.33
N LEU A 16 -8.11 34.31 24.63
CA LEU A 16 -7.98 33.34 25.71
C LEU A 16 -9.33 32.88 26.31
N ASP A 17 -10.45 33.47 25.89
CA ASP A 17 -11.81 33.10 26.35
C ASP A 17 -12.62 32.27 25.34
N TRP A 18 -12.05 31.91 24.18
CA TRP A 18 -12.65 30.95 23.24
C TRP A 18 -12.12 29.51 23.39
N ALA A 19 -11.11 29.30 24.24
CA ALA A 19 -10.50 27.98 24.49
C ALA A 19 -11.17 27.20 25.64
N LYS A 20 -12.33 27.65 26.16
CA LYS A 20 -13.00 27.05 27.34
C LYS A 20 -14.43 26.53 27.11
N ALA A 21 -14.83 26.29 25.86
CA ALA A 21 -16.16 25.74 25.57
C ALA A 21 -16.16 24.71 24.43
N CYS A 22 -15.18 23.79 24.40
CA CYS A 22 -15.39 22.48 23.80
C CYS A 22 -15.06 21.44 24.87
N PRO A 23 -15.99 20.54 25.24
CA PRO A 23 -15.58 19.34 25.94
C PRO A 23 -14.60 18.63 25.01
N GLN A 24 -13.35 18.46 25.47
CA GLN A 24 -12.49 17.46 24.89
C GLN A 24 -13.14 16.14 25.25
N ASP A 25 -13.95 15.59 24.34
CA ASP A 25 -14.37 14.21 24.44
C ASP A 25 -13.11 13.38 24.61
N GLU A 26 -13.01 12.68 25.74
CA GLU A 26 -11.93 11.73 25.99
C GLU A 26 -11.84 10.81 24.76
N PRO A 27 -10.64 10.60 24.20
CA PRO A 27 -10.49 9.71 23.06
C PRO A 27 -11.06 8.35 23.47
N SER A 28 -12.02 7.86 22.69
CA SER A 28 -12.61 6.56 22.96
C SER A 28 -11.52 5.50 22.93
N ALA A 29 -11.61 4.47 23.79
CA ALA A 29 -10.59 3.41 23.90
C ALA A 29 -10.31 2.65 22.58
N THR A 30 -11.18 2.80 21.56
CA THR A 30 -10.98 2.29 20.19
C THR A 30 -10.13 3.23 19.32
N THR A 31 -10.17 4.53 19.58
CA THR A 31 -9.37 5.55 18.89
C THR A 31 -7.89 5.42 19.27
N ASP A 32 -7.60 5.27 20.57
CA ASP A 32 -6.23 5.08 21.06
C ASP A 32 -5.57 3.84 20.46
N LYS A 33 -6.30 2.71 20.40
CA LYS A 33 -5.79 1.47 19.77
C LYS A 33 -5.46 1.62 18.28
N ARG A 34 -6.18 2.47 17.55
CA ARG A 34 -5.89 2.70 16.12
C ARG A 34 -4.63 3.56 15.95
N VAL A 35 -4.46 4.58 16.79
CA VAL A 35 -3.25 5.40 16.81
C VAL A 35 -2.04 4.52 17.13
N GLU A 36 -2.10 3.70 18.19
CA GLU A 36 -1.06 2.72 18.53
C GLU A 36 -0.76 1.76 17.37
N ALA A 37 -1.79 1.31 16.65
CA ALA A 37 -1.61 0.44 15.51
C ALA A 37 -0.91 1.15 14.33
N ILE A 38 -1.24 2.42 14.06
CA ILE A 38 -0.57 3.23 13.05
C ILE A 38 0.88 3.48 13.44
N GLU A 39 1.14 3.85 14.68
CA GLU A 39 2.49 4.05 15.24
C GLU A 39 3.33 2.78 15.08
N LYS A 40 2.78 1.61 15.37
CA LYS A 40 3.47 0.34 15.14
C LYS A 40 3.79 0.10 13.66
N VAL A 41 2.89 0.45 12.74
CA VAL A 41 3.16 0.33 11.30
C VAL A 41 4.23 1.34 10.86
N HIS A 42 4.28 2.54 11.46
CA HIS A 42 5.37 3.49 11.27
C HIS A 42 6.70 2.91 11.76
N GLU A 43 6.75 2.38 12.99
CA GLU A 43 7.94 1.74 13.55
C GLU A 43 8.46 0.62 12.65
N ASP A 44 7.58 -0.31 12.24
CA ASP A 44 7.92 -1.40 11.32
C ASP A 44 8.49 -0.86 9.98
N TYR A 45 7.94 0.26 9.48
CA TYR A 45 8.38 0.87 8.24
C TYR A 45 9.73 1.58 8.40
N GLN A 46 9.96 2.26 9.51
CA GLN A 46 11.25 2.88 9.84
C GLN A 46 12.33 1.81 10.01
N GLU A 47 12.02 0.67 10.63
CA GLU A 47 12.94 -0.47 10.69
C GLU A 47 13.27 -0.99 9.30
N TYR A 48 12.26 -1.11 8.42
CA TYR A 48 12.46 -1.48 7.02
C TYR A 48 13.35 -0.48 6.26
N LEU A 49 13.25 0.82 6.52
CA LEU A 49 14.15 1.83 5.95
C LEU A 49 15.57 1.74 6.52
N LYS A 50 15.73 1.48 7.82
CA LYS A 50 17.05 1.24 8.45
C LYS A 50 17.74 -0.01 7.88
N GLN A 51 16.98 -1.05 7.55
CA GLN A 51 17.51 -2.23 6.86
C GLN A 51 18.07 -1.85 5.47
N LYS A 52 17.37 -1.00 4.70
CA LYS A 52 17.89 -0.47 3.43
C LYS A 52 19.23 0.22 3.62
N GLN A 53 19.31 1.12 4.60
CA GLN A 53 20.52 1.89 4.86
C GLN A 53 21.70 0.97 5.19
N THR A 54 21.49 0.01 6.11
CA THR A 54 22.50 -1.01 6.46
C THR A 54 22.97 -1.80 5.25
N LEU A 55 22.05 -2.20 4.35
CA LEU A 55 22.38 -2.93 3.13
C LEU A 55 23.21 -2.09 2.15
N VAL A 56 22.86 -0.81 1.98
CA VAL A 56 23.60 0.12 1.11
C VAL A 56 25.01 0.38 1.66
N GLU A 57 25.14 0.65 2.96
CA GLU A 57 26.44 0.86 3.63
C GLU A 57 27.31 -0.41 3.55
N SER A 58 26.70 -1.58 3.74
CA SER A 58 27.38 -2.88 3.58
C SER A 58 27.87 -3.08 2.16
N PHE A 59 27.05 -2.75 1.16
CA PHE A 59 27.42 -2.85 -0.25
C PHE A 59 28.59 -1.91 -0.60
N GLN A 60 28.55 -0.65 -0.16
CA GLN A 60 29.63 0.32 -0.40
C GLN A 60 30.96 -0.12 0.26
N THR A 61 30.88 -0.65 1.48
CA THR A 61 32.04 -1.20 2.19
C THR A 61 32.63 -2.41 1.44
N LEU A 62 31.76 -3.32 0.98
CA LEU A 62 32.18 -4.48 0.21
C LEU A 62 32.75 -4.10 -1.17
N GLN A 63 32.22 -3.07 -1.81
CA GLN A 63 32.77 -2.55 -3.07
C GLN A 63 34.19 -2.02 -2.88
N THR A 64 34.44 -1.31 -1.78
CA THR A 64 35.80 -0.87 -1.41
C THR A 64 36.72 -2.05 -1.14
N SER A 65 36.25 -3.07 -0.40
CA SER A 65 37.01 -4.30 -0.16
C SER A 65 37.30 -5.05 -1.46
N LEU A 66 36.34 -5.09 -2.39
CA LEU A 66 36.52 -5.75 -3.68
C LEU A 66 37.60 -5.06 -4.52
N GLN A 67 37.62 -3.72 -4.54
CA GLN A 67 38.68 -2.94 -5.18
C GLN A 67 40.07 -3.21 -4.54
N GLN A 68 40.14 -3.32 -3.21
CA GLN A 68 41.40 -3.67 -2.53
C GLN A 68 41.88 -5.07 -2.91
N THR A 69 41.00 -6.07 -2.85
CA THR A 69 41.34 -7.44 -3.26
C THR A 69 41.66 -7.54 -4.75
N GLU A 70 41.12 -6.66 -5.58
CA GLU A 70 41.46 -6.55 -7.00
C GLU A 70 42.83 -5.92 -7.25
N ALA A 71 43.22 -4.92 -6.47
CA ALA A 71 44.57 -4.37 -6.52
C ALA A 71 45.61 -5.41 -6.10
N GLU A 72 45.36 -6.15 -5.02
CA GLU A 72 46.21 -7.27 -4.57
C GLU A 72 46.29 -8.38 -5.62
N TRP A 73 45.14 -8.72 -6.21
CA TRP A 73 45.05 -9.68 -7.31
C TRP A 73 45.92 -9.29 -8.50
N ASN A 74 45.82 -8.04 -8.95
CA ASN A 74 46.60 -7.54 -10.09
C ASN A 74 48.09 -7.51 -9.78
N ARG A 75 48.48 -7.23 -8.53
CA ARG A 75 49.89 -7.33 -8.09
C ARG A 75 50.43 -8.74 -8.27
N ILE A 76 49.69 -9.75 -7.80
CA ILE A 76 50.07 -11.17 -7.86
C ILE A 76 50.09 -11.68 -9.31
N GLN A 77 49.16 -11.22 -10.15
CA GLN A 77 49.13 -11.56 -11.57
C GLN A 77 50.36 -11.00 -12.31
N ASN A 78 50.77 -9.77 -11.98
CA ASN A 78 51.97 -9.13 -12.53
C ASN A 78 53.28 -9.80 -12.04
N GLU A 79 53.24 -10.50 -10.90
CA GLU A 79 54.37 -11.28 -10.34
C GLU A 79 54.55 -12.67 -11.00
N GLY A 80 53.76 -13.02 -12.02
CA GLY A 80 54.08 -14.14 -12.95
C GLY A 80 53.14 -15.34 -12.95
N VAL A 81 52.01 -15.29 -12.22
CA VAL A 81 51.06 -16.42 -12.16
C VAL A 81 49.94 -16.28 -13.21
N ILE A 82 50.30 -16.39 -14.49
CA ILE A 82 49.43 -15.91 -15.58
C ILE A 82 48.33 -16.91 -16.00
N LYS A 83 48.58 -18.23 -15.97
CA LYS A 83 47.67 -19.21 -16.61
C LYS A 83 46.44 -19.60 -15.78
N GLN A 84 46.59 -19.76 -14.46
CA GLN A 84 45.47 -20.15 -13.58
C GLN A 84 44.54 -18.95 -13.28
N PHE A 85 45.07 -17.72 -13.36
CA PHE A 85 44.32 -16.48 -13.14
C PHE A 85 43.37 -16.13 -14.31
N ALA A 86 43.73 -16.51 -15.53
CA ALA A 86 42.91 -16.30 -16.73
C ALA A 86 41.58 -17.09 -16.70
N ALA A 87 41.55 -18.29 -16.09
CA ALA A 87 40.32 -19.09 -15.96
C ALA A 87 39.32 -18.44 -14.98
N ILE A 88 39.83 -17.84 -13.91
CA ILE A 88 39.03 -17.09 -12.93
C ILE A 88 38.54 -15.78 -13.55
N GLN A 89 39.41 -15.07 -14.28
CA GLN A 89 39.05 -13.84 -14.99
C GLN A 89 38.02 -14.10 -16.10
N SER A 90 38.09 -15.23 -16.80
CA SER A 90 37.06 -15.69 -17.76
C SER A 90 35.71 -15.89 -17.08
N SER A 91 35.70 -16.56 -15.92
CA SER A 91 34.48 -16.76 -15.12
C SER A 91 33.91 -15.43 -14.60
N LEU A 92 34.77 -14.48 -14.21
CA LEU A 92 34.37 -13.15 -13.75
C LEU A 92 33.93 -12.22 -14.89
N ASN A 93 34.55 -12.29 -16.07
CA ASN A 93 34.16 -11.50 -17.25
C ASN A 93 32.80 -11.94 -17.79
N SER A 94 32.41 -13.21 -17.57
CA SER A 94 31.05 -13.65 -17.84
C SER A 94 29.98 -12.90 -17.00
N LEU A 95 30.39 -12.26 -15.88
CA LEU A 95 29.54 -11.37 -15.08
C LEU A 95 29.40 -9.97 -15.70
N GLN A 96 30.47 -9.40 -16.29
CA GLN A 96 30.44 -8.06 -16.88
C GLN A 96 29.58 -7.98 -18.16
N ILE A 97 29.42 -9.11 -18.88
CA ILE A 97 28.47 -9.22 -19.99
C ILE A 97 27.00 -9.08 -19.52
N SER A 98 26.74 -9.08 -18.20
CA SER A 98 25.41 -8.84 -17.62
C SER A 98 25.15 -7.40 -17.14
N ASN A 99 26.01 -6.42 -17.46
CA ASN A 99 25.73 -4.99 -17.28
C ASN A 99 24.65 -4.44 -18.24
N SER A 100 23.57 -5.18 -18.47
CA SER A 100 22.30 -4.66 -18.99
C SER A 100 21.40 -4.15 -17.86
N ILE A 101 22.00 -3.57 -16.82
CA ILE A 101 21.32 -2.74 -15.80
C ILE A 101 20.79 -1.42 -16.42
N GLY A 102 21.11 -1.12 -17.69
CA GLY A 102 20.69 0.11 -18.39
C GLY A 102 19.65 -0.04 -19.52
N SER A 103 19.06 -1.22 -19.77
CA SER A 103 18.13 -1.40 -20.91
C SER A 103 16.80 -2.02 -20.50
N ILE A 104 16.02 -1.27 -19.72
CA ILE A 104 14.55 -1.38 -19.76
C ILE A 104 14.09 -0.57 -20.98
N GLY A 105 14.45 -1.07 -22.17
CA GLY A 105 14.01 -0.58 -23.46
C GLY A 105 12.98 -1.54 -24.03
N SER A 106 11.77 -1.05 -24.20
CA SER A 106 10.59 -1.75 -24.69
C SER A 106 10.86 -2.60 -25.95
N ALA A 107 10.36 -3.82 -25.99
CA ALA A 107 10.15 -4.56 -27.24
C ALA A 107 8.70 -5.08 -27.31
N PRO A 108 8.05 -5.06 -28.50
CA PRO A 108 6.61 -5.18 -28.63
C PRO A 108 6.17 -6.62 -28.92
N GLY A 109 4.99 -6.99 -28.42
CA GLY A 109 4.18 -8.07 -29.00
C GLY A 109 4.32 -9.45 -28.35
N GLY A 110 4.05 -9.56 -27.05
CA GLY A 110 3.85 -10.85 -26.39
C GLY A 110 2.84 -10.73 -25.27
N ASN A 111 1.76 -11.52 -25.33
CA ASN A 111 0.63 -11.52 -24.40
C ASN A 111 0.96 -12.08 -23.00
N ASN A 112 2.22 -11.98 -22.56
CA ASN A 112 2.69 -12.48 -21.27
C ASN A 112 2.71 -11.33 -20.25
N SER A 113 2.22 -11.61 -19.05
CA SER A 113 2.20 -10.65 -17.94
C SER A 113 3.61 -10.08 -17.70
N PRO A 114 3.78 -8.76 -17.51
CA PRO A 114 5.07 -8.13 -17.15
C PRO A 114 5.74 -8.80 -15.93
N ASN A 115 4.92 -9.34 -15.02
CA ASN A 115 5.39 -10.11 -13.87
C ASN A 115 6.02 -11.45 -14.25
N ASP A 116 5.56 -12.13 -15.30
CA ASP A 116 6.13 -13.41 -15.75
C ASP A 116 7.49 -13.23 -16.42
N PHE A 117 7.70 -12.13 -17.13
CA PHE A 117 8.99 -11.81 -17.75
C PHE A 117 10.01 -11.41 -16.69
N ALA A 118 9.64 -10.54 -15.74
CA ALA A 118 10.49 -10.18 -14.61
C ALA A 118 10.83 -11.41 -13.74
N MET A 119 9.86 -12.29 -13.47
CA MET A 119 10.07 -13.50 -12.70
C MET A 119 10.93 -14.54 -13.43
N ARG A 120 10.78 -14.71 -14.75
CA ARG A 120 11.68 -15.57 -15.55
C ARG A 120 13.09 -15.02 -15.62
N GLN A 121 13.25 -13.72 -15.81
CA GLN A 121 14.56 -13.07 -15.81
C GLN A 121 15.23 -13.20 -14.43
N GLN A 122 14.45 -13.03 -13.36
CA GLN A 122 14.90 -13.21 -11.98
C GLN A 122 15.32 -14.66 -11.71
N LEU A 123 14.53 -15.64 -12.14
CA LEU A 123 14.86 -17.07 -11.97
C LEU A 123 16.13 -17.43 -12.76
N GLN A 124 16.29 -16.89 -13.97
CA GLN A 124 17.48 -17.10 -14.78
C GLN A 124 18.74 -16.50 -14.12
N GLN A 125 18.63 -15.29 -13.54
CA GLN A 125 19.72 -14.68 -12.78
C GLN A 125 20.05 -15.49 -11.51
N GLN A 126 19.05 -16.01 -10.81
CA GLN A 126 19.26 -16.83 -9.61
C GLN A 126 19.94 -18.16 -9.93
N LEU A 127 19.56 -18.82 -11.03
CA LEU A 127 20.22 -20.04 -11.50
C LEU A 127 21.67 -19.78 -11.92
N MET A 128 21.95 -18.62 -12.53
CA MET A 128 23.33 -18.21 -12.83
C MET A 128 24.15 -17.94 -11.56
N ALA A 129 23.59 -17.22 -10.58
CA ALA A 129 24.24 -16.97 -9.29
C ALA A 129 24.54 -18.29 -8.53
N ASN A 130 23.60 -19.24 -8.55
CA ASN A 130 23.78 -20.55 -7.92
C ASN A 130 24.86 -21.39 -8.63
N ARG A 131 24.82 -21.46 -9.97
CA ARG A 131 25.87 -22.15 -10.76
C ARG A 131 27.23 -21.50 -10.57
N MET A 132 27.27 -20.18 -10.46
CA MET A 132 28.49 -19.45 -10.17
C MET A 132 29.04 -19.87 -8.82
N MET A 133 28.26 -19.79 -7.75
CA MET A 133 28.64 -20.22 -6.39
C MET A 133 29.15 -21.67 -6.36
N GLU A 134 28.54 -22.56 -7.13
CA GLU A 134 28.95 -23.97 -7.24
C GLU A 134 30.31 -24.12 -7.97
N ASN A 135 30.48 -23.48 -9.13
CA ASN A 135 31.75 -23.44 -9.87
C ASN A 135 32.87 -22.81 -9.05
N MET A 136 32.52 -21.75 -8.33
CA MET A 136 33.38 -21.03 -7.42
C MET A 136 33.84 -21.91 -6.24
N ASN A 137 32.92 -22.62 -5.59
CA ASN A 137 33.24 -23.57 -4.52
C ASN A 137 34.09 -24.74 -5.03
N THR A 138 33.85 -25.19 -6.26
CA THR A 138 34.63 -26.26 -6.91
C THR A 138 36.05 -25.79 -7.21
N PHE A 139 36.20 -24.58 -7.74
CA PHE A 139 37.50 -23.95 -7.97
C PHE A 139 38.29 -23.80 -6.67
N MET A 140 37.64 -23.33 -5.59
CA MET A 140 38.25 -23.18 -4.27
C MET A 140 38.80 -24.49 -3.68
N ARG A 141 38.28 -25.64 -4.13
CA ARG A 141 38.70 -26.98 -3.73
C ARG A 141 39.63 -27.65 -4.75
N SER A 142 39.92 -26.99 -5.86
CA SER A 142 40.72 -27.55 -6.95
C SER A 142 42.20 -27.69 -6.55
N GLN A 143 42.87 -28.69 -7.13
CA GLN A 143 44.33 -28.84 -6.99
C GLN A 143 45.10 -27.66 -7.60
N GLU A 144 44.50 -26.92 -8.53
CA GLU A 144 45.12 -25.75 -9.15
C GLU A 144 45.40 -24.64 -8.12
N LEU A 145 44.46 -24.41 -7.18
CA LEU A 145 44.66 -23.48 -6.09
C LEU A 145 45.78 -23.92 -5.13
N GLN A 146 45.94 -25.22 -4.91
CA GLN A 146 47.01 -25.77 -4.06
C GLN A 146 48.41 -25.58 -4.66
N GLN A 147 48.52 -25.39 -5.98
CA GLN A 147 49.79 -25.14 -6.68
C GLN A 147 50.23 -23.67 -6.61
N LEU A 148 49.37 -22.78 -6.12
CA LEU A 148 49.67 -21.37 -5.94
C LEU A 148 50.48 -21.11 -4.67
N GLY A 149 51.28 -20.05 -4.67
CA GLY A 149 51.95 -19.57 -3.46
C GLY A 149 50.94 -19.19 -2.37
N VAL A 150 51.33 -19.29 -1.10
CA VAL A 150 50.45 -19.03 0.06
C VAL A 150 49.81 -17.63 0.01
N GLU A 151 50.55 -16.63 -0.48
CA GLU A 151 50.05 -15.26 -0.65
C GLU A 151 48.96 -15.17 -1.75
N ALA A 152 49.15 -15.85 -2.88
CA ALA A 152 48.17 -15.96 -3.95
C ALA A 152 46.90 -16.71 -3.49
N GLN A 153 47.05 -17.82 -2.78
CA GLN A 153 45.93 -18.54 -2.18
C GLN A 153 45.12 -17.66 -1.23
N ARG A 154 45.81 -16.88 -0.37
CA ARG A 154 45.17 -15.97 0.58
C ARG A 154 44.41 -14.84 -0.12
N ALA A 155 45.01 -14.24 -1.15
CA ALA A 155 44.37 -13.18 -1.92
C ALA A 155 43.13 -13.68 -2.70
N ILE A 156 43.23 -14.87 -3.33
CA ILE A 156 42.09 -15.51 -4.00
C ILE A 156 40.97 -15.82 -2.99
N GLN A 157 41.31 -16.41 -1.84
CA GLN A 157 40.35 -16.70 -0.77
C GLN A 157 39.65 -15.43 -0.25
N ALA A 158 40.41 -14.35 -0.05
CA ALA A 158 39.87 -13.08 0.40
C ALA A 158 38.92 -12.46 -0.63
N ARG A 159 39.34 -12.40 -1.92
CA ARG A 159 38.50 -11.90 -3.02
C ARG A 159 37.20 -12.69 -3.14
N PHE A 160 37.30 -14.01 -3.04
CA PHE A 160 36.17 -14.91 -3.11
C PHE A 160 35.18 -14.71 -1.96
N ALA A 161 35.69 -14.64 -0.72
CA ALA A 161 34.86 -14.36 0.45
C ALA A 161 34.15 -13.00 0.34
N THR A 162 34.82 -11.98 -0.22
CA THR A 162 34.21 -10.67 -0.49
C THR A 162 33.12 -10.77 -1.56
N MET A 163 33.35 -11.50 -2.66
CA MET A 163 32.34 -11.72 -3.70
C MET A 163 31.10 -12.43 -3.18
N GLN A 164 31.25 -13.48 -2.37
CA GLN A 164 30.12 -14.16 -1.75
C GLN A 164 29.30 -13.22 -0.87
N LYS A 165 29.96 -12.33 -0.11
CA LYS A 165 29.27 -11.31 0.69
C LYS A 165 28.52 -10.30 -0.19
N VAL A 166 29.10 -9.86 -1.31
CA VAL A 166 28.42 -8.96 -2.27
C VAL A 166 27.15 -9.63 -2.81
N MET A 167 27.25 -10.87 -3.29
CA MET A 167 26.09 -11.61 -3.81
C MET A 167 24.99 -11.76 -2.76
N LYS A 168 25.35 -12.02 -1.51
CA LYS A 168 24.39 -12.10 -0.40
C LYS A 168 23.70 -10.76 -0.15
N VAL A 169 24.45 -9.66 -0.09
CA VAL A 169 23.87 -8.32 0.09
C VAL A 169 22.95 -7.94 -1.07
N GLU A 170 23.28 -8.31 -2.31
CA GLU A 170 22.38 -8.12 -3.46
C GLU A 170 21.10 -8.95 -3.33
N GLU A 171 21.19 -10.21 -2.90
CA GLU A 171 20.02 -11.05 -2.64
C GLU A 171 19.13 -10.46 -1.54
N ASP A 172 19.74 -10.03 -0.43
CA ASP A 172 19.04 -9.42 0.70
C ASP A 172 18.41 -8.08 0.30
N TYR A 173 19.08 -7.28 -0.54
CA TYR A 173 18.53 -6.06 -1.12
C TYR A 173 17.34 -6.32 -2.04
N ARG A 174 17.38 -7.38 -2.85
CA ARG A 174 16.21 -7.79 -3.66
C ARG A 174 15.04 -8.23 -2.78
N LYS A 175 15.29 -9.01 -1.74
CA LYS A 175 14.24 -9.39 -0.76
C LYS A 175 13.64 -8.15 -0.10
N TRP A 176 14.49 -7.20 0.29
CA TRP A 176 14.06 -5.91 0.83
C TRP A 176 13.18 -5.15 -0.17
N GLN A 177 13.56 -5.04 -1.44
CA GLN A 177 12.76 -4.37 -2.48
C GLN A 177 11.35 -5.00 -2.62
N LEU A 178 11.24 -6.33 -2.56
CA LEU A 178 9.96 -7.03 -2.63
C LEU A 178 9.08 -6.81 -1.38
N GLY A 179 9.70 -6.49 -0.24
CA GLY A 179 9.00 -6.26 1.04
C GLY A 179 8.21 -4.95 1.09
N GLY A 180 8.65 -3.90 0.38
CA GLY A 180 8.08 -2.55 0.48
C GLY A 180 6.60 -2.47 0.14
N ASN A 181 6.13 -3.31 -0.80
CA ASN A 181 4.75 -3.31 -1.29
C ASN A 181 3.74 -3.76 -0.24
N ARG A 182 4.20 -4.52 0.76
CA ARG A 182 3.36 -5.11 1.81
C ARG A 182 2.96 -4.09 2.86
N PHE A 183 3.64 -2.95 2.93
CA PHE A 183 3.30 -1.93 3.93
C PHE A 183 1.97 -1.25 3.63
N PHE A 184 1.62 -1.02 2.36
CA PHE A 184 0.33 -0.43 2.05
C PHE A 184 -0.85 -1.29 2.49
N GLU A 185 -0.71 -2.63 2.48
CA GLU A 185 -1.72 -3.54 3.04
C GLU A 185 -1.98 -3.28 4.53
N LYS A 186 -0.93 -2.98 5.30
CA LYS A 186 -1.06 -2.60 6.72
C LYS A 186 -1.79 -1.27 6.87
N TYR A 187 -1.53 -0.30 5.98
CA TYR A 187 -2.18 1.01 6.02
C TYR A 187 -3.62 1.02 5.49
N TRP A 188 -3.98 0.06 4.64
CA TRP A 188 -5.29 0.02 3.97
C TRP A 188 -6.47 0.10 4.95
N ASN A 189 -6.36 -0.56 6.10
CA ASN A 189 -7.39 -0.58 7.13
C ASN A 189 -7.65 0.80 7.74
N PHE A 190 -6.72 1.74 7.61
CA PHE A 190 -6.86 3.13 8.09
C PHE A 190 -7.34 4.09 7.01
N THR A 191 -7.62 3.61 5.79
CA THR A 191 -8.11 4.44 4.67
C THR A 191 -9.63 4.59 4.65
N ASP A 192 -10.31 3.94 5.60
CA ASP A 192 -11.76 3.83 5.67
C ASP A 192 -12.42 3.46 4.33
N PRO A 193 -12.07 2.30 3.73
CA PRO A 193 -12.53 1.92 2.41
C PRO A 193 -14.06 1.81 2.32
N GLN A 194 -14.73 1.58 3.46
CA GLN A 194 -16.17 1.36 3.61
C GLN A 194 -16.96 2.58 4.07
N LYS A 195 -16.30 3.69 4.38
CA LYS A 195 -16.94 4.88 4.96
C LYS A 195 -17.54 4.65 6.37
N ALA A 196 -16.95 3.74 7.13
CA ALA A 196 -17.37 3.31 8.46
C ALA A 196 -16.81 4.18 9.60
N PHE A 197 -15.83 5.05 9.32
CA PHE A 197 -15.25 5.90 10.36
C PHE A 197 -16.12 7.13 10.62
N SER A 198 -16.12 7.57 11.87
CA SER A 198 -16.65 8.86 12.30
C SER A 198 -15.76 10.01 11.84
N GLU A 199 -16.27 11.24 11.85
CA GLU A 199 -15.45 12.41 11.47
C GLU A 199 -14.27 12.60 12.45
N GLN A 200 -14.48 12.33 13.74
CA GLN A 200 -13.44 12.38 14.77
C GLN A 200 -12.39 11.27 14.57
N GLU A 201 -12.83 10.05 14.23
CA GLU A 201 -11.93 8.95 13.91
C GLU A 201 -11.08 9.27 12.67
N ILE A 202 -11.71 9.80 11.61
CA ILE A 202 -11.00 10.26 10.41
C ILE A 202 -9.94 11.30 10.78
N GLN A 203 -10.30 12.31 11.56
CA GLN A 203 -9.37 13.38 11.94
C GLN A 203 -8.20 12.85 12.78
N THR A 204 -8.47 11.92 13.68
CA THR A 204 -7.44 11.31 14.53
C THR A 204 -6.47 10.45 13.71
N VAL A 205 -7.01 9.64 12.79
CA VAL A 205 -6.19 8.84 11.87
C VAL A 205 -5.35 9.73 10.95
N LEU A 206 -5.90 10.83 10.44
CA LEU A 206 -5.15 11.80 9.64
C LEU A 206 -3.98 12.40 10.41
N GLN A 207 -4.17 12.76 11.68
CA GLN A 207 -3.10 13.27 12.54
C GLN A 207 -2.01 12.21 12.77
N ALA A 208 -2.42 10.99 13.08
CA ALA A 208 -1.47 9.88 13.30
C ALA A 208 -0.63 9.61 12.04
N LEU A 209 -1.25 9.57 10.85
CA LEU A 209 -0.58 9.36 9.56
C LEU A 209 0.38 10.50 9.16
N ASP A 210 0.16 11.73 9.63
CA ASP A 210 0.98 12.90 9.28
C ASP A 210 2.34 12.91 10.01
N THR A 211 2.45 12.22 11.14
CA THR A 211 3.62 12.25 12.05
C THR A 211 4.96 11.92 11.37
N ASP A 212 4.94 11.06 10.33
CA ASP A 212 6.11 10.63 9.54
C ASP A 212 6.03 11.05 8.06
N GLY A 213 5.07 11.92 7.72
CA GLY A 213 4.36 11.99 6.43
C GLY A 213 5.14 12.38 5.16
N LYS A 214 6.47 12.54 5.19
CA LYS A 214 7.25 12.89 3.97
C LYS A 214 8.03 11.72 3.36
N ASP A 215 8.53 10.79 4.17
CA ASP A 215 9.40 9.71 3.71
C ASP A 215 8.70 8.34 3.65
N ASN A 216 7.37 8.33 3.83
CA ASN A 216 6.55 7.12 3.88
C ASN A 216 5.42 7.16 2.82
N PRO A 217 5.69 6.75 1.57
CA PRO A 217 4.70 6.72 0.50
C PRO A 217 3.44 5.90 0.81
N PRO A 218 3.51 4.72 1.48
CA PRO A 218 2.31 4.02 1.94
C PRO A 218 1.41 4.88 2.86
N ALA A 219 1.98 5.57 3.85
CA ALA A 219 1.22 6.44 4.75
C ALA A 219 0.63 7.66 4.02
N GLN A 220 1.42 8.31 3.14
CA GLN A 220 0.95 9.40 2.28
C GLN A 220 -0.24 8.99 1.42
N LEU A 221 -0.19 7.81 0.82
CA LEU A 221 -1.27 7.27 0.01
C LEU A 221 -2.52 6.99 0.85
N ALA A 222 -2.36 6.47 2.07
CA ALA A 222 -3.46 6.26 2.99
C ALA A 222 -4.11 7.57 3.44
N GLN A 223 -3.29 8.58 3.78
CA GLN A 223 -3.71 9.92 4.12
C GLN A 223 -4.46 10.57 2.95
N ALA A 224 -3.96 10.45 1.72
CA ALA A 224 -4.61 10.98 0.53
C ALA A 224 -5.99 10.33 0.27
N LEU A 225 -6.12 9.02 0.48
CA LEU A 225 -7.41 8.32 0.36
C LEU A 225 -8.42 8.81 1.40
N LEU A 226 -7.96 9.04 2.62
CA LEU A 226 -8.79 9.52 3.73
C LEU A 226 -9.20 10.99 3.55
N LEU A 227 -8.29 11.85 3.05
CA LEU A 227 -8.61 13.23 2.65
C LEU A 227 -9.61 13.26 1.48
N THR A 228 -9.45 12.38 0.49
CA THR A 228 -10.40 12.22 -0.61
C THR A 228 -11.79 11.82 -0.09
N ARG A 229 -11.85 11.05 1.00
CA ARG A 229 -13.10 10.67 1.68
C ARG A 229 -13.76 11.85 2.39
N LYS A 230 -12.99 12.75 3.01
CA LYS A 230 -13.49 14.02 3.57
C LYS A 230 -13.93 15.04 2.51
N GLY A 231 -13.50 14.85 1.27
CA GLY A 231 -13.70 15.83 0.20
C GLY A 231 -12.61 16.90 0.14
N ASP A 232 -11.53 16.74 0.92
CA ASP A 232 -10.38 17.65 0.95
C ASP A 232 -9.40 17.36 -0.19
N TYR A 233 -9.91 17.44 -1.43
CA TYR A 233 -9.17 17.08 -2.65
C TYR A 233 -7.91 17.92 -2.87
N SER A 234 -7.91 19.18 -2.40
CA SER A 234 -6.77 20.09 -2.48
C SER A 234 -5.58 19.63 -1.65
N GLN A 235 -5.82 18.97 -0.51
CA GLN A 235 -4.79 18.39 0.34
C GLN A 235 -4.40 16.98 -0.10
N ALA A 236 -5.35 16.20 -0.64
CA ALA A 236 -5.08 14.85 -1.13
C ALA A 236 -4.12 14.83 -2.32
N LYS A 237 -4.31 15.74 -3.30
CA LYS A 237 -3.52 15.77 -4.53
C LYS A 237 -1.99 15.87 -4.32
N PRO A 238 -1.45 16.83 -3.54
CA PRO A 238 0.00 16.98 -3.37
C PRO A 238 0.68 15.77 -2.71
N LEU A 239 -0.05 14.96 -1.93
CA LEU A 239 0.47 13.72 -1.36
C LEU A 239 0.67 12.61 -2.40
N LEU A 240 -0.06 12.67 -3.52
CA LEU A 240 -0.02 11.64 -4.56
C LEU A 240 1.08 11.88 -5.60
N ASP A 241 1.37 13.15 -5.90
CA ASP A 241 2.27 13.51 -7.01
C ASP A 241 3.69 12.89 -6.84
N PRO A 242 4.35 12.91 -5.66
CA PRO A 242 5.65 12.27 -5.47
C PRO A 242 5.65 10.75 -5.71
N ILE A 243 4.55 10.08 -5.33
CA ILE A 243 4.39 8.62 -5.49
C ILE A 243 4.20 8.26 -6.98
N ILE A 244 3.57 9.15 -7.74
CA ILE A 244 3.29 8.96 -9.17
C ILE A 244 4.53 9.23 -10.02
N GLU A 245 5.36 10.20 -9.64
CA GLU A 245 6.55 10.61 -10.39
C GLU A 245 7.68 9.57 -10.32
N SER A 246 7.75 8.79 -9.23
CA SER A 246 8.72 7.70 -9.09
C SER A 246 8.12 6.36 -9.49
N PRO A 247 8.74 5.59 -10.41
CA PRO A 247 8.35 4.21 -10.67
C PRO A 247 8.37 3.40 -9.36
N SER A 248 7.19 3.03 -8.88
CA SER A 248 7.03 2.29 -7.64
C SER A 248 5.83 1.35 -7.75
N PRO A 249 5.77 0.27 -6.96
CA PRO A 249 4.60 -0.62 -7.01
C PRO A 249 3.31 0.02 -6.46
N LEU A 250 3.42 1.17 -5.77
CA LEU A 250 2.27 1.97 -5.34
C LEU A 250 1.75 2.91 -6.43
N GLN A 251 2.49 3.08 -7.53
CA GLN A 251 2.18 4.05 -8.59
C GLN A 251 0.79 3.82 -9.20
N SER A 252 0.39 2.56 -9.43
CA SER A 252 -0.94 2.22 -9.95
C SER A 252 -2.05 2.63 -8.97
N ILE A 253 -1.85 2.41 -7.67
CA ILE A 253 -2.81 2.76 -6.61
C ILE A 253 -2.89 4.28 -6.46
N ALA A 254 -1.75 4.98 -6.47
CA ALA A 254 -1.69 6.43 -6.41
C ALA A 254 -2.38 7.09 -7.61
N LEU A 255 -2.21 6.55 -8.82
CA LEU A 255 -2.92 7.00 -10.02
C LEU A 255 -4.43 6.77 -9.93
N MET A 256 -4.88 5.66 -9.35
CA MET A 256 -6.31 5.40 -9.16
C MET A 256 -6.90 6.33 -8.07
N CYS A 257 -6.16 6.59 -7.00
CA CYS A 257 -6.53 7.59 -6.00
C CYS A 257 -6.62 8.99 -6.64
N LYS A 258 -5.66 9.35 -7.50
CA LYS A 258 -5.68 10.61 -8.26
C LYS A 258 -6.91 10.71 -9.16
N ALA A 259 -7.36 9.60 -9.76
CA ALA A 259 -8.61 9.59 -10.52
C ALA A 259 -9.82 9.94 -9.64
N LEU A 260 -9.93 9.39 -8.43
CA LEU A 260 -10.99 9.74 -7.46
C LEU A 260 -10.94 11.21 -7.03
N VAL A 261 -9.73 11.74 -6.79
CA VAL A 261 -9.52 13.16 -6.43
C VAL A 261 -9.96 14.06 -7.58
N LEU A 262 -9.53 13.76 -8.81
CA LEU A 262 -9.87 14.56 -9.99
C LEU A 262 -11.36 14.51 -10.33
N ASP A 263 -12.00 13.34 -10.16
CA ASP A 263 -13.46 13.18 -10.30
C ASP A 263 -14.20 14.07 -9.28
N GLY A 264 -13.77 14.07 -8.02
CA GLY A 264 -14.33 14.94 -7.00
C GLY A 264 -14.07 16.45 -7.20
N MET A 265 -13.13 16.80 -8.08
CA MET A 265 -12.85 18.19 -8.51
C MET A 265 -13.50 18.54 -9.86
N ASP A 266 -14.43 17.71 -10.35
CA ASP A 266 -15.11 17.87 -11.65
C ASP A 266 -14.15 17.90 -12.86
N LYS A 267 -13.00 17.19 -12.76
CA LYS A 267 -12.00 17.07 -13.83
C LYS A 267 -12.09 15.71 -14.53
N ASP A 268 -13.26 15.41 -15.10
CA ASP A 268 -13.61 14.11 -15.69
C ASP A 268 -12.58 13.56 -16.68
N ARG A 269 -12.07 14.42 -17.58
CA ARG A 269 -11.10 14.01 -18.60
C ARG A 269 -9.79 13.53 -17.97
N ASP A 270 -9.29 14.28 -17.00
CA ASP A 270 -8.03 13.96 -16.32
C ASP A 270 -8.21 12.76 -15.39
N SER A 271 -9.38 12.63 -14.74
CA SER A 271 -9.75 11.45 -13.96
C SER A 271 -9.71 10.18 -14.82
N LYS A 272 -10.37 10.19 -15.99
CA LYS A 272 -10.35 9.05 -16.93
C LYS A 272 -8.94 8.71 -17.39
N LEU A 273 -8.11 9.71 -17.68
CA LEU A 273 -6.72 9.49 -18.08
C LEU A 273 -5.90 8.85 -16.95
N ALA A 274 -6.03 9.34 -15.71
CA ALA A 274 -5.36 8.78 -14.54
C ALA A 274 -5.78 7.32 -14.28
N MET A 275 -7.09 7.03 -14.36
CA MET A 275 -7.63 5.67 -14.25
C MET A 275 -7.05 4.73 -15.33
N GLN A 276 -7.00 5.17 -16.59
CA GLN A 276 -6.44 4.36 -17.69
C GLN A 276 -4.95 4.08 -17.48
N ASN A 277 -4.19 5.06 -16.99
CA ASN A 277 -2.77 4.89 -16.69
C ASN A 277 -2.55 3.90 -15.54
N SER A 278 -3.37 3.96 -14.49
CA SER A 278 -3.36 2.97 -13.41
C SER A 278 -3.62 1.55 -13.94
N ILE A 279 -4.64 1.36 -14.78
CA ILE A 279 -5.00 0.07 -15.39
C ILE A 279 -3.85 -0.50 -16.24
N LYS A 280 -3.15 0.36 -16.99
CA LYS A 280 -2.01 -0.06 -17.82
C LYS A 280 -0.84 -0.58 -17.00
N ILE A 281 -0.62 -0.03 -15.81
CA ILE A 281 0.46 -0.45 -14.90
C ILE A 281 0.08 -1.75 -14.20
N ASP A 282 -1.08 -1.79 -13.55
CA ASP A 282 -1.55 -2.99 -12.85
C ASP A 282 -3.08 -3.02 -12.78
N ARG A 283 -3.70 -3.75 -13.71
CA ARG A 283 -5.15 -3.95 -13.75
C ARG A 283 -5.67 -4.84 -12.63
N ALA A 284 -4.84 -5.79 -12.17
CA ALA A 284 -5.26 -6.87 -11.28
C ALA A 284 -5.13 -6.50 -9.80
N ASN A 285 -4.38 -5.45 -9.48
CA ASN A 285 -4.19 -4.94 -8.12
C ASN A 285 -5.52 -4.79 -7.37
N PRO A 286 -5.69 -5.44 -6.20
CA PRO A 286 -6.96 -5.48 -5.49
C PRO A 286 -7.40 -4.10 -4.97
N TYR A 287 -6.47 -3.27 -4.51
CA TYR A 287 -6.75 -1.90 -4.09
C TYR A 287 -7.21 -1.04 -5.28
N CYS A 288 -6.59 -1.20 -6.45
CA CYS A 288 -7.04 -0.50 -7.66
C CYS A 288 -8.44 -0.92 -8.08
N ARG A 289 -8.81 -2.21 -7.92
CA ARG A 289 -10.18 -2.69 -8.18
C ARG A 289 -11.19 -2.06 -7.22
N TRP A 290 -10.87 -2.02 -5.93
CA TRP A 290 -11.72 -1.37 -4.93
C TRP A 290 -11.98 0.10 -5.28
N LEU A 291 -10.91 0.84 -5.54
CA LEU A 291 -10.99 2.27 -5.89
C LEU A 291 -11.71 2.51 -7.21
N ARG A 292 -11.52 1.63 -8.21
CA ARG A 292 -12.26 1.69 -9.49
C ARG A 292 -13.75 1.42 -9.30
N ALA A 293 -14.12 0.48 -8.43
CA ALA A 293 -15.52 0.23 -8.11
C ALA A 293 -16.18 1.46 -7.46
N ARG A 294 -15.49 2.11 -6.51
CA ARG A 294 -15.95 3.37 -5.90
C ARG A 294 -16.11 4.49 -6.93
N LEU A 295 -15.14 4.68 -7.82
CA LEU A 295 -15.23 5.66 -8.90
C LEU A 295 -16.42 5.35 -9.83
N ALA A 296 -16.62 4.08 -10.17
CA ALA A 296 -17.75 3.64 -10.98
C ALA A 296 -19.10 3.92 -10.29
N CYS A 297 -19.22 3.73 -8.97
CA CYS A 297 -20.40 4.12 -8.22
C CYS A 297 -20.69 5.63 -8.30
N LYS A 298 -19.66 6.47 -8.13
CA LYS A 298 -19.80 7.94 -8.28
C LYS A 298 -20.28 8.34 -9.68
N GLN A 299 -19.87 7.60 -10.70
CA GLN A 299 -20.23 7.83 -12.10
C GLN A 299 -21.51 7.10 -12.56
N ASP A 300 -22.31 6.56 -11.64
CA ASP A 300 -23.52 5.75 -11.89
C ASP A 300 -23.28 4.51 -12.80
N GLN A 301 -22.04 4.02 -12.86
CA GLN A 301 -21.63 2.83 -13.61
C GLN A 301 -21.71 1.57 -12.74
N LEU A 302 -22.88 1.29 -12.17
CA LEU A 302 -23.08 0.25 -11.15
C LEU A 302 -22.68 -1.17 -11.60
N ASN A 303 -22.80 -1.49 -12.90
CA ASN A 303 -22.38 -2.80 -13.43
C ASN A 303 -20.86 -2.99 -13.38
N ILE A 304 -20.09 -1.91 -13.55
CA ILE A 304 -18.63 -1.94 -13.44
C ILE A 304 -18.23 -2.11 -11.97
N ALA A 305 -18.88 -1.36 -11.07
CA ALA A 305 -18.67 -1.51 -9.63
C ALA A 305 -18.95 -2.95 -9.14
N GLU A 306 -20.08 -3.54 -9.57
CA GLU A 306 -20.42 -4.94 -9.27
C GLU A 306 -19.32 -5.90 -9.73
N THR A 307 -18.84 -5.74 -10.96
CA THR A 307 -17.81 -6.62 -11.53
C THR A 307 -16.50 -6.55 -10.74
N GLU A 308 -16.08 -5.35 -10.36
CA GLU A 308 -14.83 -5.14 -9.64
C GLU A 308 -14.92 -5.63 -8.18
N TRP A 309 -15.98 -5.32 -7.44
CA TRP A 309 -16.15 -5.84 -6.07
C TRP A 309 -16.38 -7.35 -6.03
N LYS A 310 -17.09 -7.92 -7.00
CA LYS A 310 -17.24 -9.39 -7.09
C LYS A 310 -15.91 -10.11 -7.33
N ALA A 311 -14.96 -9.48 -8.01
CA ALA A 311 -13.61 -10.04 -8.13
C ALA A 311 -12.85 -10.05 -6.80
N LEU A 312 -13.20 -9.17 -5.85
CA LEU A 312 -12.54 -9.08 -4.54
C LEU A 312 -13.12 -10.04 -3.50
N THR A 313 -14.31 -10.62 -3.72
CA THR A 313 -14.89 -11.61 -2.79
C THR A 313 -14.10 -12.92 -2.75
N THR A 314 -13.20 -13.16 -3.70
CA THR A 314 -12.31 -14.33 -3.72
C THR A 314 -10.99 -14.10 -2.98
N LEU A 315 -10.73 -12.88 -2.51
CA LEU A 315 -9.53 -12.51 -1.78
C LEU A 315 -9.84 -12.47 -0.27
N PRO A 316 -9.27 -13.37 0.55
CA PRO A 316 -9.59 -13.44 1.97
C PRO A 316 -9.47 -12.10 2.73
N THR A 317 -8.47 -11.29 2.38
CA THR A 317 -8.20 -9.98 3.02
C THR A 317 -9.23 -8.89 2.71
N MET A 318 -10.02 -9.03 1.64
CA MET A 318 -11.04 -8.06 1.23
C MET A 318 -12.44 -8.67 1.12
N GLN A 319 -12.58 -9.96 1.40
CA GLN A 319 -13.80 -10.72 1.12
C GLN A 319 -15.02 -10.13 1.82
N GLN A 320 -14.90 -9.90 3.12
CA GLN A 320 -16.02 -9.35 3.91
C GLN A 320 -16.34 -7.93 3.49
N ASP A 321 -15.31 -7.14 3.18
CA ASP A 321 -15.53 -5.78 2.75
C ASP A 321 -16.24 -5.69 1.40
N ALA A 322 -15.84 -6.54 0.47
CA ALA A 322 -16.46 -6.64 -0.85
C ALA A 322 -17.89 -7.15 -0.76
N LYS A 323 -18.18 -8.13 0.13
CA LYS A 323 -19.55 -8.60 0.39
C LYS A 323 -20.44 -7.48 0.90
N ARG A 324 -19.98 -6.67 1.88
CA ARG A 324 -20.73 -5.52 2.40
C ARG A 324 -21.00 -4.48 1.31
N ALA A 325 -20.00 -4.12 0.52
CA ALA A 325 -20.16 -3.17 -0.59
C ALA A 325 -21.14 -3.68 -1.66
N LEU A 326 -21.07 -4.97 -2.01
CA LEU A 326 -22.02 -5.60 -2.94
C LEU A 326 -23.44 -5.65 -2.36
N ALA A 327 -23.60 -5.92 -1.06
CA ALA A 327 -24.90 -5.93 -0.42
C ALA A 327 -25.59 -4.56 -0.53
N LEU A 328 -24.86 -3.48 -0.23
CA LEU A 328 -25.35 -2.10 -0.40
C LEU A 328 -25.68 -1.78 -1.87
N LEU A 329 -24.81 -2.18 -2.81
CA LEU A 329 -25.05 -2.02 -4.25
C LEU A 329 -26.33 -2.71 -4.73
N TYR A 330 -26.55 -3.96 -4.29
CA TYR A 330 -27.75 -4.72 -4.64
C TYR A 330 -29.01 -4.14 -3.99
N ALA A 331 -28.93 -3.70 -2.73
CA ALA A 331 -30.02 -3.03 -2.03
C ALA A 331 -30.48 -1.76 -2.77
N GLN A 332 -29.55 -0.93 -3.25
CA GLN A 332 -29.86 0.28 -4.03
C GLN A 332 -30.55 -0.04 -5.38
N ARG A 333 -30.30 -1.21 -5.95
CA ARG A 333 -30.83 -1.64 -7.26
C ARG A 333 -32.16 -2.40 -7.18
N VAL A 334 -32.71 -2.65 -5.99
CA VAL A 334 -33.96 -3.42 -5.82
C VAL A 334 -35.14 -2.82 -6.58
N SER A 335 -35.22 -1.48 -6.69
CA SER A 335 -36.27 -0.79 -7.43
C SER A 335 -36.30 -1.16 -8.92
N LYS A 336 -35.13 -1.36 -9.54
CA LYS A 336 -34.97 -1.77 -10.94
C LYS A 336 -34.98 -3.29 -11.10
N THR A 337 -34.50 -4.03 -10.11
CA THR A 337 -34.32 -5.48 -10.17
C THR A 337 -34.68 -6.11 -8.82
N PRO A 338 -35.95 -6.46 -8.58
CA PRO A 338 -36.42 -6.94 -7.28
C PRO A 338 -35.71 -8.20 -6.76
N SER A 339 -35.21 -9.07 -7.66
CA SER A 339 -34.44 -10.26 -7.28
C SER A 339 -33.13 -9.95 -6.57
N ASN A 340 -32.65 -8.70 -6.60
CA ASN A 340 -31.46 -8.27 -5.88
C ASN A 340 -31.66 -8.21 -4.37
N ALA A 341 -32.90 -8.10 -3.88
CA ALA A 341 -33.17 -7.99 -2.45
C ALA A 341 -32.68 -9.23 -1.67
N GLY A 342 -32.96 -10.43 -2.18
CA GLY A 342 -32.47 -11.67 -1.57
C GLY A 342 -30.95 -11.80 -1.62
N ARG A 343 -30.31 -11.32 -2.70
CA ARG A 343 -28.84 -11.31 -2.83
C ARG A 343 -28.19 -10.36 -1.84
N ALA A 344 -28.78 -9.17 -1.65
CA ALA A 344 -28.30 -8.19 -0.68
C ALA A 344 -28.31 -8.77 0.74
N VAL A 345 -29.44 -9.37 1.14
CA VAL A 345 -29.57 -9.98 2.48
C VAL A 345 -28.58 -11.12 2.67
N ALA A 346 -28.44 -12.03 1.69
CA ALA A 346 -27.52 -13.16 1.81
C ALA A 346 -26.06 -12.70 2.02
N LEU A 347 -25.60 -11.73 1.22
CA LEU A 347 -24.22 -11.22 1.32
C LEU A 347 -23.99 -10.43 2.61
N ALA A 348 -24.94 -9.61 3.03
CA ALA A 348 -24.84 -8.86 4.28
C ALA A 348 -24.83 -9.81 5.49
N GLN A 349 -25.68 -10.83 5.49
CA GLN A 349 -25.77 -11.82 6.56
C GLN A 349 -24.49 -12.63 6.68
N GLU A 350 -23.93 -13.09 5.56
CA GLU A 350 -22.66 -13.83 5.53
C GLU A 350 -21.52 -12.96 6.07
N ALA A 351 -21.43 -11.70 5.63
CA ALA A 351 -20.41 -10.78 6.13
C ALA A 351 -20.59 -10.40 7.61
N HIS A 352 -21.83 -10.41 8.08
CA HIS A 352 -22.15 -10.15 9.48
C HIS A 352 -21.76 -11.33 10.38
N GLN A 353 -22.05 -12.56 9.97
CA GLN A 353 -21.75 -13.77 10.74
C GLN A 353 -20.25 -14.06 10.83
N ASP A 354 -19.49 -13.73 9.78
CA ASP A 354 -18.04 -13.95 9.75
C ASP A 354 -17.26 -12.92 10.59
N GLU A 355 -17.90 -11.82 11.03
CA GLU A 355 -17.29 -10.77 11.84
C GLU A 355 -17.65 -10.92 13.32
N THR A 356 -16.67 -11.21 14.18
CA THR A 356 -16.89 -11.40 15.63
C THR A 356 -15.90 -10.57 16.47
N PRO A 357 -16.36 -9.61 17.29
CA PRO A 357 -17.73 -9.10 17.36
C PRO A 357 -18.10 -8.29 16.10
N ALA A 358 -19.37 -8.34 15.71
CA ALA A 358 -19.86 -7.53 14.60
C ALA A 358 -19.75 -6.03 14.91
N THR A 359 -19.33 -5.26 13.90
CA THR A 359 -19.21 -3.80 14.00
C THR A 359 -20.56 -3.11 13.81
N TRP A 360 -20.67 -1.84 14.23
CA TRP A 360 -21.84 -1.01 13.95
C TRP A 360 -22.17 -0.99 12.44
N PHE A 361 -21.13 -0.93 11.59
CA PHE A 361 -21.28 -0.85 10.14
C PHE A 361 -21.82 -2.17 9.56
N SER A 362 -21.43 -3.30 10.12
CA SER A 362 -21.95 -4.62 9.73
C SER A 362 -23.44 -4.75 10.02
N HIS A 363 -23.88 -4.35 11.22
CA HIS A 363 -25.31 -4.26 11.57
C HIS A 363 -26.06 -3.28 10.65
N TYR A 364 -25.46 -2.11 10.36
CA TYR A 364 -26.04 -1.11 9.47
C TYR A 364 -26.25 -1.65 8.04
N VAL A 365 -25.25 -2.30 7.46
CA VAL A 365 -25.32 -2.90 6.12
C VAL A 365 -26.42 -3.97 6.06
N LEU A 366 -26.49 -4.83 7.08
CA LEU A 366 -27.54 -5.85 7.18
C LEU A 366 -28.93 -5.22 7.28
N ALA A 367 -29.09 -4.16 8.07
CA ALA A 367 -30.34 -3.43 8.17
C ALA A 367 -30.79 -2.81 6.82
N VAL A 368 -29.86 -2.21 6.06
CA VAL A 368 -30.14 -1.69 4.70
C VAL A 368 -30.63 -2.82 3.79
N ALA A 369 -29.97 -3.97 3.82
CA ALA A 369 -30.34 -5.12 3.01
C ALA A 369 -31.73 -5.67 3.38
N LEU A 370 -32.02 -5.83 4.67
CA LEU A 370 -33.31 -6.30 5.18
C LEU A 370 -34.45 -5.33 4.85
N HIS A 371 -34.22 -4.03 4.97
CA HIS A 371 -35.17 -2.99 4.54
C HIS A 371 -35.50 -3.12 3.05
N SER A 372 -34.48 -3.28 2.20
CA SER A 372 -34.66 -3.48 0.76
C SER A 372 -35.46 -4.75 0.44
N ALA A 373 -35.42 -5.76 1.31
CA ALA A 373 -36.19 -7.00 1.23
C ALA A 373 -37.56 -6.93 1.92
N LYS A 374 -38.00 -5.75 2.38
CA LYS A 374 -39.26 -5.51 3.09
C LYS A 374 -39.41 -6.29 4.41
N LYS A 375 -38.30 -6.67 5.03
CA LYS A 375 -38.25 -7.34 6.34
C LYS A 375 -38.14 -6.30 7.45
N LYS A 376 -39.24 -5.58 7.69
CA LYS A 376 -39.26 -4.38 8.54
C LYS A 376 -38.75 -4.65 9.97
N ASP A 377 -39.30 -5.66 10.65
CA ASP A 377 -39.00 -5.90 12.07
C ASP A 377 -37.54 -6.33 12.28
N GLU A 378 -37.02 -7.22 11.43
CA GLU A 378 -35.60 -7.61 11.43
C GLU A 378 -34.69 -6.42 11.13
N ALA A 379 -35.05 -5.56 10.16
CA ALA A 379 -34.27 -4.37 9.83
C ALA A 379 -34.21 -3.40 11.02
N ILE A 380 -35.33 -3.21 11.72
CA ILE A 380 -35.46 -2.37 12.92
C ILE A 380 -34.52 -2.82 14.03
N GLU A 381 -34.47 -4.13 14.30
CA GLU A 381 -33.58 -4.72 15.30
C GLU A 381 -32.11 -4.43 14.95
N GLN A 382 -31.73 -4.64 13.69
CA GLN A 382 -30.36 -4.44 13.23
C GLN A 382 -29.95 -2.96 13.23
N VAL A 383 -30.86 -2.02 12.88
CA VAL A 383 -30.57 -0.58 13.02
C VAL A 383 -30.35 -0.19 14.47
N GLN A 384 -31.13 -0.75 15.40
CA GLN A 384 -30.99 -0.44 16.82
C GLN A 384 -29.62 -0.93 17.34
N ALA A 385 -29.23 -2.16 17.00
CA ALA A 385 -27.91 -2.69 17.33
C ALA A 385 -26.77 -1.85 16.71
N ALA A 386 -26.92 -1.41 15.45
CA ALA A 386 -25.97 -0.50 14.82
C ALA A 386 -25.86 0.83 15.56
N LYS A 387 -26.99 1.42 15.98
CA LYS A 387 -27.04 2.69 16.68
C LYS A 387 -26.37 2.62 18.06
N GLU A 388 -26.56 1.53 18.79
CA GLU A 388 -25.95 1.31 20.11
C GLU A 388 -24.41 1.21 20.04
N LEU A 389 -23.88 0.73 18.91
CA LEU A 389 -22.43 0.57 18.69
C LEU A 389 -21.79 1.77 17.98
N ALA A 390 -22.58 2.67 17.40
CA ALA A 390 -22.11 3.81 16.62
C ALA A 390 -21.78 5.03 17.52
N SER A 391 -20.76 5.79 17.12
CA SER A 391 -20.50 7.12 17.68
C SER A 391 -21.63 8.09 17.35
N GLU A 392 -21.75 9.18 18.11
CA GLU A 392 -22.87 10.13 18.03
C GLU A 392 -23.10 10.68 16.62
N ASP A 393 -22.03 11.02 15.88
CA ASP A 393 -22.10 11.52 14.51
C ASP A 393 -22.57 10.45 13.49
N LEU A 394 -22.31 9.17 13.77
CA LEU A 394 -22.75 8.04 12.96
C LEU A 394 -24.16 7.57 13.32
N GLN A 395 -24.66 7.88 14.52
CA GLN A 395 -26.05 7.60 14.90
C GLN A 395 -27.05 8.31 13.99
N MET A 396 -26.71 9.50 13.48
CA MET A 396 -27.54 10.20 12.48
C MET A 396 -27.79 9.36 11.22
N ARG A 397 -26.81 8.54 10.79
CA ARG A 397 -27.00 7.63 9.64
C ARG A 397 -27.95 6.49 9.98
N CYS A 398 -27.85 5.96 11.20
CA CYS A 398 -28.76 4.94 11.71
C CYS A 398 -30.19 5.49 11.83
N ASP A 399 -30.34 6.73 12.30
CA ASP A 399 -31.64 7.41 12.43
C ASP A 399 -32.28 7.70 11.07
N ALA A 400 -31.50 8.14 10.09
CA ALA A 400 -31.99 8.32 8.72
C ALA A 400 -32.47 6.99 8.10
N LEU A 401 -31.73 5.90 8.31
CA LEU A 401 -32.16 4.57 7.88
C LEU A 401 -33.43 4.13 8.62
N ARG A 402 -33.50 4.36 9.95
CA ARG A 402 -34.69 4.04 10.74
C ARG A 402 -35.93 4.75 10.22
N GLN A 403 -35.81 6.05 9.95
CA GLN A 403 -36.89 6.85 9.39
C GLN A 403 -37.34 6.32 8.02
N ALA A 404 -36.40 5.90 7.17
CA ALA A 404 -36.71 5.30 5.87
C ALA A 404 -37.43 3.94 6.01
N ILE A 405 -37.07 3.13 7.00
CA ILE A 405 -37.75 1.86 7.32
C ILE A 405 -39.17 2.12 7.81
N ASP A 406 -39.35 3.09 8.70
CA ASP A 406 -40.66 3.40 9.27
C ASP A 406 -41.62 3.99 8.22
N ASN A 407 -41.11 4.85 7.34
CA ASN A 407 -41.86 5.44 6.22
C ASN A 407 -41.98 4.50 5.01
N GLN A 408 -41.34 3.33 5.01
CA GLN A 408 -41.27 2.40 3.89
C GLN A 408 -40.75 3.03 2.57
N THR A 409 -39.85 4.00 2.69
CA THR A 409 -39.25 4.69 1.53
C THR A 409 -37.97 4.02 1.07
N PRO A 410 -37.63 4.03 -0.23
CA PRO A 410 -36.33 3.57 -0.70
C PRO A 410 -35.19 4.28 0.02
N PHE A 411 -34.17 3.53 0.42
CA PHE A 411 -32.96 4.07 1.05
C PHE A 411 -31.76 3.91 0.10
N VAL A 412 -30.97 4.97 -0.04
CA VAL A 412 -29.76 4.97 -0.85
C VAL A 412 -28.58 5.15 0.09
N ALA A 413 -27.79 4.09 0.25
CA ALA A 413 -26.54 4.16 1.00
C ALA A 413 -25.46 4.89 0.19
N ASP A 414 -24.59 5.61 0.89
CA ASP A 414 -23.42 6.24 0.28
C ASP A 414 -22.34 5.18 0.00
N LEU A 415 -22.09 4.87 -1.28
CA LEU A 415 -21.17 3.82 -1.76
C LEU A 415 -19.75 4.32 -2.05
#